data_AF-A0A812XEL0-F1
#
_entry.id   AF-A0A812XEL0-F1
#
_cell.length_a   1.000
_cell.length_b   1.000
_cell.length_c   1.000
_cell.angle_alpha   90.00
_cell.angle_beta   90.00
_cell.angle_gamma   90.00
#
_symmetry.space_group_name_H-M   'P 1'
#
loop_
_entity.id
_entity.type
_entity.pdbx_description
1 polymer ?
#
loop_
_entity_poly.entity_id
_entity_poly.type
_entity_poly.pdbx_seq_one_letter_code
_entity_poly.pdbx_strand_id
1 'polypeptide(L)'
;GDAGEESATKVFNDIPPKPSAPPEAQLWTQEKADELQAAVDRVFNKGGDSLLGMTFSFTIADPRIEDCPLIGCSTGFGTLCGYTVKEIVGRNCRFLVDPVPKEEIDWTMRKQAKDFCKCVREGKDYRVPDAEREEWMPMGRAGDELFCFQRNARKDGSLFNNLFYMKVIELSIELGDEMPYIVGLQSELPSGKADLQQLAKNLKVLDHNMSQVISVLAGLFFVSTAMVRDD
;
A
#
# COMPACT_ATOMS: atom_id res chain seq x y z
N GLY A 1 43.31 7.25 31.02
CA GLY A 1 42.68 8.55 30.77
C GLY A 1 41.91 8.37 29.49
N ASP A 2 40.59 8.38 29.63
CA ASP A 2 39.59 7.94 28.67
C ASP A 2 39.77 8.58 27.28
N ALA A 3 39.77 7.74 26.25
CA ALA A 3 39.66 8.14 24.86
C ALA A 3 38.30 7.61 24.39
N GLY A 4 37.30 8.48 24.40
CA GLY A 4 35.93 8.07 24.10
C GLY A 4 35.01 9.26 23.91
N GLU A 5 35.07 9.89 22.74
CA GLU A 5 33.91 10.61 22.22
C GLU A 5 34.04 10.82 20.69
N GLU A 6 33.94 9.73 19.94
CA GLU A 6 33.61 9.81 18.51
C GLU A 6 32.90 8.50 18.11
N SER A 7 31.59 8.39 18.41
CA SER A 7 30.73 7.44 17.72
C SER A 7 29.26 7.68 18.05
N ALA A 8 28.50 8.19 17.08
CA ALA A 8 27.14 7.75 16.73
C ALA A 8 26.50 8.75 15.74
N THR A 9 27.09 8.93 14.57
CA THR A 9 26.37 9.59 13.47
C THR A 9 26.79 8.96 12.15
N LYS A 10 26.26 7.77 11.87
CA LYS A 10 26.15 7.20 10.52
C LYS A 10 25.32 5.92 10.54
N VAL A 11 24.69 5.66 9.41
CA VAL A 11 23.92 4.46 9.02
C VAL A 11 22.39 4.52 9.24
N PHE A 12 21.68 5.42 8.54
CA PHE A 12 20.24 5.25 8.25
C PHE A 12 19.77 5.80 6.89
N ASN A 13 20.68 6.06 5.93
CA ASN A 13 20.30 6.79 4.70
C ASN A 13 20.36 6.02 3.38
N ASP A 14 20.77 4.76 3.35
CA ASP A 14 20.88 4.04 2.08
C ASP A 14 19.73 3.04 1.93
N ILE A 15 18.67 3.48 1.22
CA ILE A 15 17.70 2.56 0.64
C ILE A 15 18.48 1.64 -0.30
N PRO A 16 18.33 0.31 -0.24
CA PRO A 16 18.97 -0.56 -1.21
C PRO A 16 18.59 -0.14 -2.65
N PRO A 17 19.54 -0.26 -3.60
CA PRO A 17 19.30 0.09 -4.99
C PRO A 17 18.09 -0.67 -5.53
N LYS A 18 17.33 -0.05 -6.44
CA LYS A 18 16.22 -0.73 -7.11
C LYS A 18 16.74 -2.07 -7.68
N PRO A 19 16.08 -3.22 -7.43
CA PRO A 19 16.51 -4.48 -8.03
C PRO A 19 16.55 -4.33 -9.56
N SER A 20 17.57 -4.91 -10.20
CA SER A 20 17.57 -5.03 -11.65
C SER A 20 16.45 -5.98 -12.07
N ALA A 21 15.49 -5.49 -12.85
CA ALA A 21 14.36 -6.29 -13.32
C ALA A 21 14.84 -7.47 -14.17
N PRO A 22 14.20 -8.66 -14.06
CA PRO A 22 14.44 -9.76 -14.99
C PRO A 22 14.13 -9.35 -16.44
N PRO A 23 14.79 -9.94 -17.45
CA PRO A 23 14.58 -9.60 -18.87
C PRO A 23 13.12 -9.72 -19.34
N GLU A 24 12.32 -10.59 -18.69
CA GLU A 24 10.91 -10.82 -19.00
C GLU A 24 9.95 -9.86 -18.26
N ALA A 25 10.43 -9.08 -17.29
CA ALA A 25 9.67 -8.05 -16.56
C ALA A 25 9.63 -6.69 -17.30
N GLN A 26 9.72 -6.72 -18.63
CA GLN A 26 9.90 -5.57 -19.52
C GLN A 26 8.67 -4.66 -19.71
N LEU A 27 7.68 -4.69 -18.81
CA LEU A 27 6.42 -3.96 -19.01
C LEU A 27 6.31 -2.65 -18.21
N TRP A 28 7.17 -2.42 -17.21
CA TRP A 28 7.07 -1.23 -16.35
C TRP A 28 8.28 -0.30 -16.51
N THR A 29 8.10 0.80 -17.22
CA THR A 29 9.13 1.82 -17.44
C THR A 29 8.89 3.03 -16.54
N GLN A 30 9.93 3.84 -16.32
CA GLN A 30 9.77 5.12 -15.62
C GLN A 30 8.74 6.03 -16.31
N GLU A 31 8.63 5.94 -17.64
CA GLU A 31 7.63 6.64 -18.45
C GLU A 31 6.19 6.21 -18.10
N LYS A 32 5.90 4.91 -18.04
CA LYS A 32 4.59 4.40 -17.63
C LYS A 32 4.23 4.74 -16.19
N ALA A 33 5.23 4.75 -15.31
CA ALA A 33 5.08 5.24 -13.95
C ALA A 33 4.71 6.73 -13.89
N ASP A 34 5.37 7.55 -14.70
CA ASP A 34 5.11 8.99 -14.78
C ASP A 34 3.73 9.27 -15.40
N GLU A 35 3.28 8.49 -16.39
CA GLU A 35 1.93 8.59 -16.98
C GLU A 35 0.82 8.19 -16.01
N LEU A 36 0.97 7.06 -15.32
CA LEU A 36 0.01 6.64 -14.30
C LEU A 36 0.01 7.63 -13.14
N GLN A 37 1.18 8.12 -12.73
CA GLN A 37 1.26 9.16 -11.72
C GLN A 37 0.60 10.46 -12.20
N ALA A 38 0.76 10.86 -13.45
CA ALA A 38 0.08 12.03 -13.99
C ALA A 38 -1.44 11.83 -14.03
N ALA A 39 -1.92 10.62 -14.33
CA ALA A 39 -3.33 10.26 -14.21
C ALA A 39 -3.81 10.35 -12.76
N VAL A 40 -3.04 9.79 -11.81
CA VAL A 40 -3.31 9.92 -10.38
C VAL A 40 -3.29 11.39 -9.96
N ASP A 41 -2.34 12.19 -10.40
CA ASP A 41 -2.25 13.60 -10.00
C ASP A 41 -3.41 14.43 -10.54
N ARG A 42 -3.81 14.23 -11.80
CA ARG A 42 -5.01 14.86 -12.40
C ARG A 42 -6.28 14.54 -11.63
N VAL A 43 -6.35 13.34 -11.09
CA VAL A 43 -7.55 12.83 -10.43
C VAL A 43 -7.57 13.20 -8.95
N PHE A 44 -6.42 13.12 -8.28
CA PHE A 44 -6.33 13.13 -6.81
C PHE A 44 -5.65 14.38 -6.24
N ASN A 45 -4.91 15.22 -7.01
CA ASN A 45 -4.09 16.29 -6.42
C ASN A 45 -4.70 17.70 -6.56
N LYS A 46 -4.79 18.48 -5.47
CA LYS A 46 -5.35 19.85 -5.47
C LYS A 46 -4.38 20.88 -6.07
N GLY A 47 -4.51 21.16 -7.37
CA GLY A 47 -3.81 22.30 -7.98
C GLY A 47 -3.98 22.40 -9.49
N GLY A 48 -5.10 22.96 -9.93
CA GLY A 48 -5.29 23.44 -11.32
C GLY A 48 -6.51 22.86 -12.02
N ASP A 49 -6.52 21.54 -12.25
CA ASP A 49 -7.58 20.81 -12.99
C ASP A 49 -8.01 19.51 -12.26
N SER A 50 -7.84 19.46 -10.94
CA SER A 50 -8.18 18.27 -10.13
C SER A 50 -9.66 17.93 -10.22
N LEU A 51 -10.00 16.76 -10.77
CA LEU A 51 -11.40 16.36 -10.88
C LEU A 51 -12.03 16.09 -9.49
N LEU A 52 -11.24 15.69 -8.46
CA LEU A 52 -11.80 15.11 -7.21
C LEU A 52 -11.13 15.51 -5.87
N GLY A 53 -9.97 16.19 -5.86
CA GLY A 53 -9.45 16.91 -4.68
C GLY A 53 -9.16 16.10 -3.40
N MET A 54 -8.83 14.81 -3.51
CA MET A 54 -8.59 13.90 -2.37
C MET A 54 -7.18 14.04 -1.77
N THR A 55 -7.08 14.23 -0.44
CA THR A 55 -5.79 14.50 0.24
C THR A 55 -5.25 13.32 1.05
N PHE A 56 -5.91 12.17 1.02
CA PHE A 56 -5.53 11.00 1.82
C PHE A 56 -4.44 10.14 1.17
N SER A 57 -3.86 9.26 1.97
CA SER A 57 -2.81 8.33 1.57
C SER A 57 -3.36 7.17 0.76
N PHE A 58 -2.84 7.01 -0.47
CA PHE A 58 -3.29 6.03 -1.45
C PHE A 58 -2.13 5.49 -2.29
N THR A 59 -2.17 4.22 -2.65
CA THR A 59 -1.20 3.52 -3.50
C THR A 59 -1.89 2.52 -4.41
N ILE A 60 -1.35 2.28 -5.61
CA ILE A 60 -1.71 1.14 -6.48
C ILE A 60 -0.46 0.28 -6.67
N ALA A 61 -0.60 -1.04 -6.54
CA ALA A 61 0.45 -2.02 -6.79
C ALA A 61 0.02 -3.00 -7.88
N ASP A 62 1.00 -3.51 -8.63
CA ASP A 62 0.77 -4.56 -9.62
C ASP A 62 1.26 -5.92 -9.08
N PRO A 63 0.35 -6.82 -8.66
CA PRO A 63 0.73 -8.11 -8.12
C PRO A 63 1.31 -9.08 -9.15
N ARG A 64 1.16 -8.80 -10.46
CA ARG A 64 1.65 -9.65 -11.55
C ARG A 64 3.14 -9.45 -11.81
N ILE A 65 3.66 -8.28 -11.45
CA ILE A 65 5.09 -7.98 -11.54
C ILE A 65 5.79 -8.65 -10.34
N GLU A 66 6.97 -9.22 -10.58
CA GLU A 66 7.80 -9.78 -9.52
C GLU A 66 7.96 -8.75 -8.40
N ASP A 67 7.84 -9.23 -7.16
CA ASP A 67 7.93 -8.41 -5.96
C ASP A 67 6.74 -7.48 -5.68
N CYS A 68 5.68 -7.47 -6.50
CA CYS A 68 4.48 -6.65 -6.31
C CYS A 68 4.81 -5.16 -6.05
N PRO A 69 5.51 -4.48 -6.98
CA PRO A 69 5.91 -3.10 -6.81
C PRO A 69 4.69 -2.16 -6.83
N LEU A 70 4.84 -1.03 -6.11
CA LEU A 70 3.93 0.09 -6.24
C LEU A 70 4.11 0.73 -7.62
N ILE A 71 3.01 0.87 -8.35
CA ILE A 71 2.96 1.46 -9.68
C ILE A 71 2.41 2.90 -9.68
N GLY A 72 1.74 3.31 -8.60
CA GLY A 72 1.32 4.70 -8.41
C GLY A 72 1.05 5.00 -6.95
N CYS A 73 1.12 6.29 -6.56
CA CYS A 73 0.79 6.71 -5.20
C CYS A 73 0.28 8.15 -5.14
N SER A 74 -0.50 8.48 -4.13
CA SER A 74 -0.93 9.87 -3.89
C SER A 74 0.18 10.70 -3.26
N THR A 75 0.07 12.02 -3.40
CA THR A 75 0.89 12.97 -2.63
C THR A 75 0.68 12.83 -1.12
N GLY A 76 -0.51 12.41 -0.69
CA GLY A 76 -0.80 12.06 0.70
C GLY A 76 0.08 10.92 1.20
N PHE A 77 0.31 9.88 0.39
CA PHE A 77 1.22 8.79 0.76
C PHE A 77 2.68 9.24 0.81
N GLY A 78 3.13 10.04 -0.16
CA GLY A 78 4.47 10.62 -0.13
C GLY A 78 4.71 11.51 1.11
N THR A 79 3.71 12.33 1.47
CA THR A 79 3.73 13.15 2.69
C THR A 79 3.77 12.30 3.96
N LEU A 80 2.96 11.23 4.01
CA LEU A 80 2.91 10.32 5.15
C LEU A 80 4.27 9.65 5.38
N CYS A 81 4.91 9.11 4.35
CA CYS A 81 6.15 8.35 4.52
C CYS A 81 7.44 9.17 4.38
N GLY A 82 7.36 10.40 3.87
CA GLY A 82 8.51 11.27 3.61
C GLY A 82 9.31 10.91 2.34
N TYR A 83 8.86 9.93 1.55
CA TYR A 83 9.48 9.58 0.28
C TYR A 83 8.81 10.30 -0.89
N THR A 84 9.59 10.67 -1.90
CA THR A 84 9.05 11.22 -3.14
C THR A 84 8.45 10.10 -4.00
N VAL A 85 7.50 10.44 -4.87
CA VAL A 85 6.91 9.47 -5.80
C VAL A 85 7.98 8.71 -6.61
N LYS A 86 9.02 9.41 -7.08
CA LYS A 86 10.12 8.80 -7.86
C LYS A 86 10.90 7.74 -7.08
N GLU A 87 10.99 7.91 -5.76
CA GLU A 87 11.62 6.96 -4.86
C GLU A 87 10.70 5.75 -4.59
N ILE A 88 9.39 5.97 -4.57
CA ILE A 88 8.35 4.97 -4.25
C ILE A 88 8.06 4.05 -5.44
N VAL A 89 7.80 4.62 -6.63
CA VAL A 89 7.29 3.85 -7.77
C VAL A 89 8.36 2.88 -8.30
N GLY A 90 7.91 1.66 -8.57
CA GLY A 90 8.74 0.52 -8.97
C GLY A 90 9.36 -0.24 -7.77
N ARG A 91 8.97 0.07 -6.52
CA ARG A 91 9.43 -0.66 -5.33
C ARG A 91 8.27 -1.34 -4.62
N ASN A 92 8.55 -2.51 -4.02
CA ASN A 92 7.64 -3.09 -3.05
C ASN A 92 7.53 -2.19 -1.81
N CYS A 93 6.33 -2.06 -1.23
CA CYS A 93 6.05 -1.20 -0.08
C CYS A 93 6.82 -1.56 1.21
N ARG A 94 7.51 -2.72 1.24
CA ARG A 94 8.34 -3.13 2.38
C ARG A 94 9.45 -2.14 2.75
N PHE A 95 9.80 -1.19 1.88
CA PHE A 95 10.73 -0.12 2.24
C PHE A 95 10.28 0.67 3.48
N LEU A 96 8.99 0.63 3.84
CA LEU A 96 8.48 1.20 5.10
C LEU A 96 8.68 0.29 6.32
N VAL A 97 8.97 -0.99 6.13
CA VAL A 97 9.13 -1.97 7.22
C VAL A 97 10.61 -2.35 7.40
N ASP A 98 11.37 -2.42 6.32
CA ASP A 98 12.78 -2.81 6.34
C ASP A 98 13.68 -1.97 7.29
N PRO A 99 13.41 -0.67 7.56
CA PRO A 99 14.16 0.12 8.54
C PRO A 99 13.67 -0.05 10.00
N VAL A 100 12.57 -0.77 10.22
CA VAL A 100 11.95 -0.94 11.55
C VAL A 100 12.78 -1.93 12.38
N PRO A 101 13.04 -1.66 13.67
CA PRO A 101 13.66 -2.63 14.57
C PRO A 101 12.92 -3.97 14.56
N LYS A 102 13.64 -5.10 14.53
CA LYS A 102 13.06 -6.43 14.29
C LYS A 102 12.02 -6.84 15.35
N GLU A 103 12.21 -6.35 16.56
CA GLU A 103 11.35 -6.53 17.73
C GLU A 103 10.03 -5.75 17.64
N GLU A 104 9.96 -4.70 16.82
CA GLU A 104 8.74 -3.92 16.58
C GLU A 104 7.98 -4.38 15.31
N ILE A 105 8.55 -5.32 14.54
CA ILE A 105 7.90 -5.86 13.35
C ILE A 105 6.88 -6.94 13.76
N ASP A 106 5.63 -6.77 13.34
CA ASP A 106 4.63 -7.84 13.38
C ASP A 106 4.86 -8.82 12.21
N TRP A 107 5.59 -9.90 12.48
CA TRP A 107 5.94 -10.90 11.48
C TRP A 107 4.73 -11.68 10.94
N THR A 108 3.70 -11.85 11.77
CA THR A 108 2.43 -12.47 11.34
C THR A 108 1.75 -11.56 10.34
N MET A 109 1.62 -10.26 10.64
CA MET A 109 1.04 -9.30 9.72
C MET A 109 1.84 -9.17 8.42
N ARG A 110 3.17 -9.13 8.50
CA ARG A 110 4.03 -9.12 7.29
C ARG A 110 3.81 -10.35 6.43
N LYS A 111 3.66 -11.53 7.03
CA LYS A 111 3.34 -12.77 6.33
C LYS A 111 1.95 -12.68 5.69
N GLN A 112 0.93 -12.22 6.41
CA GLN A 112 -0.44 -12.10 5.89
C GLN A 112 -0.51 -11.16 4.67
N ALA A 113 0.12 -9.98 4.74
CA ALA A 113 0.18 -9.06 3.61
C ALA A 113 0.91 -9.68 2.39
N LYS A 114 1.98 -10.44 2.62
CA LYS A 114 2.70 -11.16 1.56
C LYS A 114 1.84 -12.26 0.93
N ASP A 115 1.17 -13.06 1.75
CA ASP A 115 0.31 -14.15 1.30
C ASP A 115 -0.90 -13.61 0.53
N PHE A 116 -1.47 -12.48 0.95
CA PHE A 116 -2.49 -11.75 0.20
C PHE A 116 -1.99 -11.41 -1.22
N CYS A 117 -0.87 -10.70 -1.35
CA CYS A 117 -0.32 -10.36 -2.68
C CYS A 117 -0.07 -11.62 -3.54
N LYS A 118 0.38 -12.72 -2.94
CA LYS A 118 0.60 -13.99 -3.63
C LYS A 118 -0.72 -14.60 -4.13
N CYS A 119 -1.75 -14.65 -3.29
CA CYS A 119 -3.07 -15.15 -3.68
C CYS A 119 -3.66 -14.34 -4.84
N VAL A 120 -3.57 -13.01 -4.77
CA VAL A 120 -4.06 -12.12 -5.85
C VAL A 120 -3.35 -12.42 -7.17
N ARG A 121 -2.01 -12.57 -7.16
CA ARG A 121 -1.24 -12.95 -8.36
C ARG A 121 -1.67 -14.31 -8.93
N GLU A 122 -2.08 -15.24 -8.07
CA GLU A 122 -2.53 -16.58 -8.46
C GLU A 122 -4.03 -16.63 -8.81
N GLY A 123 -4.74 -15.50 -8.77
CA GLY A 123 -6.18 -15.44 -9.01
C GLY A 123 -7.01 -16.14 -7.93
N LYS A 124 -6.54 -16.10 -6.68
CA LYS A 124 -7.16 -16.75 -5.52
C LYS A 124 -7.60 -15.72 -4.49
N ASP A 125 -8.68 -16.03 -3.81
CA ASP A 125 -9.09 -15.33 -2.59
C ASP A 125 -8.09 -15.57 -1.46
N TYR A 126 -7.97 -14.56 -0.60
CA TYR A 126 -7.23 -14.65 0.64
C TYR A 126 -8.12 -14.32 1.83
N ARG A 127 -8.12 -15.19 2.83
CA ARG A 127 -8.76 -14.94 4.12
C ARG A 127 -7.74 -15.18 5.23
N VAL A 128 -7.70 -14.27 6.19
CA VAL A 128 -6.91 -14.47 7.41
C VAL A 128 -7.43 -15.71 8.13
N PRO A 129 -6.58 -16.72 8.42
CA PRO A 129 -7.00 -17.90 9.16
C PRO A 129 -7.57 -17.52 10.53
N ASP A 130 -8.65 -18.17 10.97
CA ASP A 130 -9.32 -17.83 12.24
C ASP A 130 -8.38 -17.83 13.44
N ALA A 131 -7.40 -18.74 13.48
CA ALA A 131 -6.40 -18.83 14.54
C ALA A 131 -5.38 -17.67 14.53
N GLU A 132 -5.24 -16.95 13.42
CA GLU A 132 -4.34 -15.80 13.27
C GLU A 132 -5.10 -14.46 13.28
N ARG A 133 -6.42 -14.48 13.45
CA ARG A 133 -7.24 -13.26 13.53
C ARG A 133 -7.05 -12.58 14.89
N GLU A 134 -6.99 -11.25 14.85
CA GLU A 134 -7.01 -10.43 16.04
C GLU A 134 -8.40 -9.81 16.27
N GLU A 135 -8.73 -9.49 17.52
CA GLU A 135 -10.03 -8.93 17.93
C GLU A 135 -10.41 -7.64 17.18
N TRP A 136 -9.43 -6.82 16.81
CA TRP A 136 -9.67 -5.58 16.11
C TRP A 136 -10.01 -5.74 14.63
N MET A 137 -9.74 -6.91 14.04
CA MET A 137 -9.92 -7.13 12.61
C MET A 137 -11.40 -7.23 12.26
N PRO A 138 -11.89 -6.49 11.25
CA PRO A 138 -13.30 -6.51 10.89
C PRO A 138 -13.75 -7.90 10.41
N MET A 139 -14.92 -8.34 10.87
CA MET A 139 -15.51 -9.64 10.54
C MET A 139 -16.25 -9.62 9.20
N GLY A 140 -16.42 -10.78 8.57
CA GLY A 140 -17.25 -10.94 7.37
C GLY A 140 -16.74 -10.22 6.12
N ARG A 141 -15.44 -9.91 6.07
CA ARG A 141 -14.79 -9.28 4.91
C ARG A 141 -14.62 -10.26 3.75
N ALA A 142 -14.59 -9.75 2.54
CA ALA A 142 -14.43 -10.55 1.32
C ALA A 142 -12.99 -11.10 1.19
N GLY A 143 -12.78 -12.04 0.26
CA GLY A 143 -11.46 -12.64 0.00
C GLY A 143 -10.53 -11.75 -0.83
N ASP A 144 -11.05 -10.61 -1.30
CA ASP A 144 -10.37 -9.65 -2.18
C ASP A 144 -9.83 -8.43 -1.40
N GLU A 145 -9.82 -8.50 -0.06
CA GLU A 145 -9.49 -7.36 0.78
C GLU A 145 -8.80 -7.77 2.10
N LEU A 146 -7.98 -6.88 2.64
CA LEU A 146 -7.22 -7.13 3.87
C LEU A 146 -6.95 -5.82 4.62
N PHE A 147 -7.26 -5.80 5.91
CA PHE A 147 -6.78 -4.76 6.83
C PHE A 147 -5.54 -5.23 7.56
N CYS A 148 -4.55 -4.35 7.62
CA CYS A 148 -3.25 -4.62 8.19
C CYS A 148 -2.88 -3.56 9.22
N PHE A 149 -2.21 -3.97 10.30
CA PHE A 149 -1.62 -3.06 11.28
C PHE A 149 -0.14 -3.42 11.45
N GLN A 150 0.77 -2.51 11.09
CA GLN A 150 2.20 -2.77 11.09
C GLN A 150 2.97 -1.53 11.54
N ARG A 151 4.02 -1.74 12.35
CA ARG A 151 4.99 -0.68 12.62
C ARG A 151 5.76 -0.36 11.35
N ASN A 152 5.84 0.91 10.98
CA ASN A 152 6.57 1.40 9.82
C ASN A 152 7.54 2.52 10.21
N ALA A 153 8.52 2.76 9.36
CA ALA A 153 9.49 3.83 9.46
C ALA A 153 9.32 4.79 8.28
N ARG A 154 9.33 6.09 8.56
CA ARG A 154 9.42 7.14 7.56
C ARG A 154 10.85 7.26 7.04
N LYS A 155 11.03 8.06 5.99
CA LYS A 155 12.35 8.35 5.41
C LYS A 155 13.33 8.97 6.40
N ASP A 156 12.84 9.77 7.33
CA ASP A 156 13.66 10.39 8.38
C ASP A 156 13.98 9.45 9.55
N GLY A 157 13.55 8.18 9.48
CA GLY A 157 13.72 7.17 10.52
C GLY A 157 12.66 7.21 11.62
N SER A 158 11.75 8.19 11.63
CA SER A 158 10.67 8.22 12.62
C SER A 158 9.72 7.04 12.45
N LEU A 159 9.37 6.41 13.56
CA LEU A 159 8.49 5.24 13.57
C LEU A 159 7.03 5.66 13.77
N PHE A 160 6.12 4.97 13.09
CA PHE A 160 4.69 5.19 13.21
C PHE A 160 3.89 3.89 13.11
N ASN A 161 2.70 3.92 13.69
CA ASN A 161 1.75 2.80 13.64
C ASN A 161 0.88 2.97 12.40
N ASN A 162 1.10 2.12 11.39
CA ASN A 162 0.37 2.18 10.13
C ASN A 162 -0.79 1.18 10.14
N LEU A 163 -2.02 1.70 10.11
CA LEU A 163 -3.20 0.93 9.74
C LEU A 163 -3.43 1.12 8.24
N PHE A 164 -3.30 0.04 7.47
CA PHE A 164 -3.49 0.10 6.03
C PHE A 164 -4.50 -0.92 5.53
N TYR A 165 -5.27 -0.52 4.54
CA TYR A 165 -6.34 -1.28 3.94
C TYR A 165 -6.00 -1.59 2.48
N MET A 166 -5.90 -2.86 2.16
CA MET A 166 -5.63 -3.38 0.83
C MET A 166 -6.91 -3.94 0.22
N LYS A 167 -7.19 -3.61 -1.05
CA LYS A 167 -8.30 -4.18 -1.82
C LYS A 167 -7.89 -4.46 -3.26
N VAL A 168 -8.30 -5.60 -3.77
CA VAL A 168 -8.15 -5.95 -5.18
C VAL A 168 -9.20 -5.20 -5.98
N ILE A 169 -8.77 -4.57 -7.07
CA ILE A 169 -9.65 -3.96 -8.05
C ILE A 169 -9.19 -4.46 -9.42
N GLU A 170 -10.13 -4.97 -10.22
CA GLU A 170 -9.85 -5.34 -11.59
C GLU A 170 -10.03 -4.11 -12.48
N LEU A 171 -8.99 -3.74 -13.22
CA LEU A 171 -8.96 -2.55 -14.08
C LEU A 171 -8.60 -2.95 -15.52
N SER A 172 -9.29 -2.37 -16.50
CA SER A 172 -8.84 -2.36 -17.91
C SER A 172 -9.35 -1.13 -18.66
N ILE A 173 -8.69 -0.81 -19.78
CA ILE A 173 -9.18 0.15 -20.77
C ILE A 173 -10.11 -0.52 -21.80
N GLU A 174 -10.08 -1.84 -21.90
CA GLU A 174 -10.89 -2.66 -22.80
C GLU A 174 -11.76 -3.64 -21.99
N LEU A 175 -13.05 -3.68 -22.30
CA LEU A 175 -13.99 -4.57 -21.63
C LEU A 175 -13.63 -6.04 -21.87
N GLY A 176 -13.55 -6.84 -20.80
CA GLY A 176 -13.26 -8.28 -20.87
C GLY A 176 -11.78 -8.67 -20.77
N ASP A 177 -10.87 -7.70 -20.58
CA ASP A 177 -9.45 -7.91 -20.30
C ASP A 177 -9.04 -7.28 -18.96
N GLU A 178 -9.96 -7.25 -17.99
CA GLU A 178 -9.73 -6.68 -16.66
C GLU A 178 -8.63 -7.46 -15.91
N MET A 179 -7.72 -6.71 -15.31
CA MET A 179 -6.55 -7.26 -14.64
C MET A 179 -6.50 -6.82 -13.17
N PRO A 180 -6.07 -7.70 -12.24
CA PRO A 180 -6.09 -7.41 -10.83
C PRO A 180 -4.96 -6.44 -10.45
N TYR A 181 -5.33 -5.35 -9.79
CA TYR A 181 -4.42 -4.42 -9.10
C TYR A 181 -4.76 -4.37 -7.62
N ILE A 182 -3.78 -4.06 -6.79
CA ILE A 182 -3.99 -3.89 -5.35
C ILE A 182 -3.98 -2.39 -5.04
N VAL A 183 -5.12 -1.87 -4.58
CA VAL A 183 -5.20 -0.54 -3.98
C VAL A 183 -4.90 -0.63 -2.50
N GLY A 184 -4.00 0.23 -2.01
CA GLY A 184 -3.68 0.40 -0.60
C GLY A 184 -4.07 1.80 -0.12
N LEU A 185 -4.77 1.89 1.01
CA LEU A 185 -5.02 3.13 1.74
C LEU A 185 -4.35 3.06 3.11
N GLN A 186 -3.76 4.17 3.56
CA GLN A 186 -3.03 4.20 4.82
C GLN A 186 -3.58 5.26 5.76
N SER A 187 -3.61 4.94 7.05
CA SER A 187 -3.96 5.87 8.12
C SER A 187 -3.05 5.60 9.32
N GLU A 188 -2.52 6.67 9.90
CA GLU A 188 -1.75 6.54 11.13
C GLU A 188 -2.67 6.33 12.33
N LEU A 189 -2.26 5.44 13.24
CA LEU A 189 -2.95 5.16 14.49
C LEU A 189 -1.99 5.36 15.68
N PRO A 190 -1.78 6.61 16.14
CA PRO A 190 -0.73 6.93 17.12
C PRO A 190 -0.80 6.08 18.40
N SER A 191 -2.00 5.87 18.94
CA SER A 191 -2.25 5.05 20.13
C SER A 191 -2.18 3.53 19.90
N GLY A 192 -1.91 3.11 18.66
CA GLY A 192 -1.94 1.70 18.26
C GLY A 192 -3.32 1.07 18.42
N LYS A 193 -3.35 -0.26 18.55
CA LYS A 193 -4.60 -1.05 18.61
C LYS A 193 -5.39 -0.92 19.93
N ALA A 194 -4.81 -0.31 20.96
CA ALA A 194 -5.44 -0.19 22.28
C ALA A 194 -6.60 0.81 22.32
N ASP A 195 -6.57 1.83 21.47
CA ASP A 195 -7.66 2.79 21.34
C ASP A 195 -8.70 2.29 20.32
N LEU A 196 -9.61 1.45 20.81
CA LEU A 196 -10.64 0.82 19.98
C LEU A 196 -11.59 1.84 19.34
N GLN A 197 -11.81 2.99 19.96
CA GLN A 197 -12.69 4.02 19.41
C GLN A 197 -12.04 4.70 18.20
N GLN A 198 -10.77 5.11 18.33
CA GLN A 198 -10.02 5.69 17.22
C GLN A 198 -9.79 4.67 16.10
N LEU A 199 -9.52 3.41 16.45
CA LEU A 199 -9.37 2.32 15.49
C LEU A 199 -10.66 2.10 14.68
N ALA A 200 -11.82 1.98 15.34
CA ALA A 200 -13.10 1.83 14.66
C ALA A 200 -13.42 3.04 13.75
N LYS A 201 -13.05 4.25 14.18
CA LYS A 201 -13.18 5.46 13.35
C LYS A 201 -12.27 5.38 12.11
N ASN A 202 -11.01 4.99 12.27
CA ASN A 202 -10.08 4.87 11.14
C ASN A 202 -10.55 3.80 10.14
N LEU A 203 -11.04 2.65 10.60
CA LEU A 203 -11.59 1.61 9.72
C LEU A 203 -12.74 2.15 8.85
N LYS A 204 -13.69 2.87 9.45
CA LYS A 204 -14.81 3.51 8.70
C LYS A 204 -14.33 4.54 7.70
N VAL A 205 -13.31 5.34 8.05
CA VAL A 205 -12.73 6.33 7.14
C VAL A 205 -12.03 5.64 5.97
N LEU A 206 -11.30 4.55 6.22
CA LEU A 206 -10.64 3.77 5.17
C LEU A 206 -11.65 3.12 4.22
N ASP A 207 -12.74 2.54 4.74
CA ASP A 207 -13.84 2.01 3.92
C ASP A 207 -14.45 3.11 3.03
N HIS A 208 -14.80 4.26 3.63
CA HIS A 208 -15.35 5.39 2.87
C HIS A 208 -14.40 5.88 1.77
N ASN A 209 -13.12 6.07 2.10
CA ASN A 209 -12.10 6.50 1.15
C ASN A 209 -11.90 5.46 0.03
N MET A 210 -11.97 4.16 0.34
CA MET A 210 -11.87 3.11 -0.68
C MET A 210 -13.06 3.17 -1.65
N SER A 211 -14.28 3.38 -1.15
CA SER A 211 -15.44 3.60 -2.03
C SER A 211 -15.27 4.80 -2.94
N GLN A 212 -14.68 5.90 -2.44
CA GLN A 212 -14.35 7.06 -3.28
C GLN A 212 -13.35 6.66 -4.37
N VAL A 213 -12.23 6.02 -4.01
CA VAL A 213 -11.21 5.57 -4.98
C VAL A 213 -11.82 4.63 -6.04
N ILE A 214 -12.62 3.66 -5.65
CA ILE A 214 -13.29 2.74 -6.61
C ILE A 214 -14.18 3.54 -7.56
N SER A 215 -15.01 4.45 -7.04
CA SER A 215 -15.90 5.28 -7.86
C SER A 215 -15.13 6.13 -8.87
N VAL A 216 -13.96 6.61 -8.47
CA VAL A 216 -13.07 7.39 -9.32
C VAL A 216 -12.47 6.53 -10.43
N LEU A 217 -11.93 5.36 -10.08
CA LEU A 217 -11.35 4.43 -11.04
C LEU A 217 -12.42 3.93 -12.04
N ALA A 218 -13.65 3.69 -11.58
CA ALA A 218 -14.78 3.31 -12.42
C ALA A 218 -15.19 4.38 -13.44
N GLY A 219 -14.85 5.65 -13.20
CA GLY A 219 -15.06 6.73 -14.17
C GLY A 219 -13.97 6.81 -15.26
N LEU A 220 -12.84 6.10 -15.08
CA LEU A 220 -11.66 6.20 -15.94
C LEU A 220 -11.37 4.88 -16.68
N PHE A 221 -11.73 3.76 -16.07
CA PHE A 221 -11.45 2.41 -16.54
C PHE A 221 -12.74 1.58 -16.49
N PHE A 222 -12.77 0.49 -17.27
CA PHE A 222 -13.67 -0.61 -16.94
C PHE A 222 -13.19 -1.19 -15.62
N VAL A 223 -14.06 -1.11 -14.62
CA VAL A 223 -13.78 -1.57 -13.26
C VAL A 223 -14.72 -2.69 -12.91
N SER A 224 -14.11 -3.80 -12.51
CA SER A 224 -14.76 -4.95 -11.92
C SER A 224 -14.22 -5.08 -10.49
N THR A 225 -15.11 -5.28 -9.52
CA THR A 225 -14.68 -5.82 -8.23
C THR A 225 -14.67 -7.33 -8.38
N ALA A 226 -13.58 -7.98 -7.96
CA ALA A 226 -13.43 -9.43 -8.05
C ALA A 226 -14.75 -10.11 -7.66
N MET A 227 -15.37 -10.81 -8.61
CA MET A 227 -16.64 -11.48 -8.37
C MET A 227 -16.48 -12.43 -7.19
N VAL A 228 -17.40 -12.38 -6.23
CA VAL A 228 -17.60 -13.48 -5.29
C VAL A 228 -17.94 -14.69 -6.15
N ARG A 229 -16.97 -15.59 -6.33
CA ARG A 229 -17.26 -16.92 -6.83
C ARG A 229 -17.94 -17.65 -5.67
N ASP A 230 -19.26 -17.65 -5.70
CA ASP A 230 -20.05 -18.59 -4.90
C ASP A 230 -19.70 -19.99 -5.40
N ASP A 231 -18.89 -20.71 -4.62
CA ASP A 231 -18.70 -22.17 -4.75
C ASP A 231 -19.97 -22.90 -4.27
#